data_AF-A0A9W7T4I2-F1
#
_entry.id   AF-A0A9W7T4I2-F1
#
_cell.length_a   1.000
_cell.length_b   1.000
_cell.length_c   1.000
_cell.angle_alpha   90.00
_cell.angle_beta   90.00
_cell.angle_gamma   90.00
#
_symmetry.space_group_name_H-M   'P 1'
#
loop_
_entity.id
_entity.type
_entity.pdbx_description
1 polymer ?
#
loop_
_entity_poly.entity_id
_entity_poly.type
_entity_poly.pdbx_seq_one_letter_code
_entity_poly.pdbx_strand_id
1 'polypeptide(L)'
;MENCEASDWTLNSDLSTETRPYCCSACDGSEKVLRCRTKARSLSSSSDHSSAKFRRTQSLHGPSPVTTFGPKACMLRNPKAVMYIQDPASQRLTWSKPPKSVLVIKKIRDASLLQPFKELCIFLTQKSMIVYVEWKVMEDPAIANDESFTSITKNFCTFREDYDDISNHVDFIICLGGDGTLLYASSLFQESVPPVMAFHLGSLGFLTPFDFNTYQSQVTQVIEGNAAIVLRTRLKVKVVKECREKNGALDEKSLIITKADTEPTRRTKQYQVLNEVVVDRGPSSYLSNVDLFLDGHLITTVQGDGVIVSTPTGSTAYAVAAGASMIHPNVPATMITPICPHSLSFRPIIVPAGVELKIMLCRDARNTAWVSLDGRNRQEISHGDSITITTSCFPVPSICFRDPMNDWFESLAECLHWNVRKKQSHLSYEEED
;
A
#
# COMPACT_ATOMS: atom_id res chain seq x y z
N MET A 1 22.30 -43.62 -36.11
CA MET A 1 22.79 -42.38 -36.74
C MET A 1 22.72 -41.30 -35.67
N GLU A 2 23.76 -40.46 -35.61
CA GLU A 2 23.97 -39.19 -34.86
C GLU A 2 22.72 -38.51 -34.24
N ASN A 3 22.72 -37.75 -33.13
CA ASN A 3 23.68 -37.32 -32.09
C ASN A 3 22.84 -36.65 -30.93
N CYS A 4 23.31 -36.31 -29.72
CA CYS A 4 24.64 -36.38 -29.08
C CYS A 4 24.53 -36.52 -27.53
N GLU A 5 25.65 -36.92 -26.93
CA GLU A 5 26.22 -36.52 -25.62
C GLU A 5 25.37 -35.95 -24.47
N ALA A 6 25.37 -36.68 -23.35
CA ALA A 6 25.38 -36.12 -21.99
C ALA A 6 26.43 -36.87 -21.15
N SER A 7 27.39 -36.15 -20.58
CA SER A 7 28.34 -36.64 -19.58
C SER A 7 28.58 -35.52 -18.55
N ASP A 8 28.10 -35.65 -17.33
CA ASP A 8 28.80 -36.34 -16.22
C ASP A 8 30.25 -35.90 -16.06
N TRP A 9 30.44 -34.87 -15.22
CA TRP A 9 31.71 -34.57 -14.56
C TRP A 9 31.59 -34.94 -13.08
N THR A 10 32.04 -36.15 -12.78
CA THR A 10 32.15 -36.68 -11.43
C THR A 10 33.29 -36.00 -10.66
N LEU A 11 33.06 -35.79 -9.36
CA LEU A 11 33.98 -35.09 -8.47
C LEU A 11 35.10 -36.05 -8.02
N ASN A 12 36.35 -35.81 -8.44
CA ASN A 12 37.50 -36.57 -7.94
C ASN A 12 37.83 -36.17 -6.49
N SER A 13 38.09 -37.19 -5.67
CA SER A 13 38.66 -37.07 -4.33
C SER A 13 40.18 -36.87 -4.37
N ASP A 14 40.74 -36.54 -3.19
CA ASP A 14 42.16 -36.35 -2.83
C ASP A 14 42.58 -34.86 -2.76
N LEU A 15 43.26 -34.35 -1.73
CA LEU A 15 43.86 -35.00 -0.55
C LEU A 15 43.94 -34.03 0.65
N SER A 16 44.13 -34.59 1.85
CA SER A 16 44.82 -34.00 3.04
C SER A 16 44.37 -32.64 3.63
N THR A 17 43.83 -32.76 4.84
CA THR A 17 43.88 -31.82 5.98
C THR A 17 45.04 -30.79 6.04
N GLU A 18 44.72 -29.50 6.05
CA GLU A 18 45.38 -28.50 6.93
C GLU A 18 44.34 -27.52 7.50
N THR A 19 44.08 -27.60 8.81
CA THR A 19 43.28 -26.61 9.54
C THR A 19 44.15 -25.43 9.95
N ARG A 20 43.77 -24.20 9.57
CA ARG A 20 44.32 -22.96 10.14
C ARG A 20 43.19 -22.07 10.69
N PRO A 21 43.03 -21.93 12.01
CA PRO A 21 42.08 -20.99 12.59
C PRO A 21 42.67 -19.57 12.61
N TYR A 22 41.91 -18.59 12.14
CA TYR A 22 42.18 -17.18 12.45
C TYR A 22 41.62 -16.87 13.84
N CYS A 23 42.49 -16.82 14.85
CA CYS A 23 42.14 -16.35 16.18
C CYS A 23 41.97 -14.82 16.17
N CYS A 24 40.84 -14.33 16.70
CA CYS A 24 40.76 -12.97 17.22
C CYS A 24 41.10 -12.99 18.71
N SER A 25 41.98 -12.09 19.14
CA SER A 25 42.66 -12.16 20.43
C SER A 25 41.90 -11.47 21.57
N ALA A 26 41.34 -12.24 22.50
CA ALA A 26 41.20 -11.91 23.92
C ALA A 26 40.71 -13.14 24.70
N CYS A 27 41.03 -13.19 26.00
CA CYS A 27 40.50 -14.16 26.99
C CYS A 27 40.98 -15.62 26.85
N ASP A 28 42.21 -15.92 27.29
CA ASP A 28 42.37 -16.77 28.49
C ASP A 28 43.80 -16.76 29.03
N GLY A 29 43.95 -16.89 30.35
CA GLY A 29 45.23 -16.86 31.03
C GLY A 29 45.13 -17.36 32.47
N SER A 30 45.11 -18.67 32.65
CA SER A 30 44.96 -19.33 33.95
C SER A 30 46.31 -19.67 34.62
N GLU A 31 46.41 -19.23 35.87
CA GLU A 31 47.18 -19.76 37.01
C GLU A 31 48.56 -20.45 36.78
N LYS A 32 49.62 -19.84 37.32
CA LYS A 32 50.61 -20.57 38.14
C LYS A 32 51.02 -19.79 39.39
N VAL A 33 51.29 -20.54 40.45
CA VAL A 33 51.44 -20.12 41.85
C VAL A 33 52.79 -19.42 42.13
N LEU A 34 52.76 -18.32 42.89
CA LEU A 34 53.84 -17.99 43.83
C LEU A 34 53.32 -17.21 45.06
N ARG A 35 53.83 -17.52 46.27
CA ARG A 35 53.43 -16.90 47.54
C ARG A 35 54.13 -15.56 47.77
N CYS A 36 53.41 -14.52 48.21
CA CYS A 36 53.83 -13.72 49.38
C CYS A 36 52.67 -12.91 50.01
N ARG A 37 52.88 -12.47 51.27
CA ARG A 37 51.95 -11.66 52.09
C ARG A 37 51.80 -10.23 51.50
N THR A 38 50.76 -9.43 51.75
CA THR A 38 50.41 -8.81 53.07
C THR A 38 49.03 -8.09 53.03
N LYS A 39 48.48 -7.73 54.20
CA LYS A 39 47.14 -7.16 54.47
C LYS A 39 46.88 -5.74 53.92
N ALA A 40 45.67 -5.49 53.42
CA ALA A 40 44.84 -4.27 53.59
C ALA A 40 43.39 -4.63 53.17
N ARG A 41 42.35 -4.63 54.02
CA ARG A 41 41.59 -3.50 54.61
C ARG A 41 41.14 -2.41 53.60
N SER A 42 39.86 -2.55 53.20
CA SER A 42 38.85 -1.49 52.97
C SER A 42 39.23 -0.25 52.14
N LEU A 43 38.52 -0.03 51.03
CA LEU A 43 37.47 1.00 50.91
C LEU A 43 36.72 0.87 49.57
N SER A 44 35.56 1.53 49.49
CA SER A 44 34.59 1.49 48.39
C SER A 44 35.07 2.11 47.09
N SER A 45 34.72 1.50 45.95
CA SER A 45 34.59 2.18 44.65
C SER A 45 33.27 1.78 43.99
N SER A 46 32.45 2.77 43.65
CA SER A 46 31.12 2.63 43.06
C SER A 46 31.11 1.87 41.73
N SER A 47 30.10 1.04 41.53
CA SER A 47 29.81 0.37 40.26
C SER A 47 29.23 1.35 39.24
N ASP A 48 30.07 1.81 38.32
CA ASP A 48 29.66 2.71 37.24
C ASP A 48 28.91 1.93 36.15
N HIS A 49 27.58 1.82 36.30
CA HIS A 49 26.73 1.24 35.27
C HIS A 49 26.56 2.23 34.10
N SER A 50 27.55 2.24 33.20
CA SER A 50 27.48 2.97 31.94
C SER A 50 26.37 2.37 31.06
N SER A 51 25.14 2.86 31.23
CA SER A 51 24.03 2.59 30.31
C SER A 51 24.38 3.19 28.95
N ALA A 52 24.93 2.37 28.06
CA ALA A 52 25.16 2.74 26.68
C ALA A 52 23.80 3.10 26.07
N LYS A 53 23.53 4.40 25.93
CA LYS A 53 22.31 4.91 25.30
C LYS A 53 22.35 4.55 23.82
N PHE A 54 21.83 3.37 23.49
CA PHE A 54 21.56 2.98 22.12
C PHE A 54 20.70 4.07 21.48
N ARG A 55 21.30 4.88 20.59
CA ARG A 55 20.54 5.77 19.71
C ARG A 55 19.58 4.88 18.94
N ARG A 56 18.28 5.12 19.10
CA ARG A 56 17.28 4.48 18.24
C ARG A 56 17.63 4.82 16.80
N THR A 57 17.78 3.80 15.97
CA THR A 57 17.74 3.95 14.53
C THR A 57 16.39 4.57 14.14
N GLN A 58 16.34 5.35 13.05
CA GLN A 58 15.08 5.86 12.50
C GLN A 58 14.21 4.77 11.84
N SER A 59 14.41 3.51 12.24
CA SER A 59 13.71 2.36 11.69
C SER A 59 12.28 2.33 12.16
N LEU A 60 11.35 1.96 11.26
CA LEU A 60 9.96 1.73 11.64
C LEU A 60 9.75 0.35 12.27
N HIS A 61 10.74 -0.53 12.15
CA HIS A 61 10.81 -1.71 12.98
C HIS A 61 11.30 -1.35 14.39
N GLY A 62 10.61 -1.88 15.40
CA GLY A 62 11.06 -1.79 16.79
C GLY A 62 12.44 -2.45 16.99
N PRO A 63 13.07 -2.24 18.16
CA PRO A 63 14.35 -2.87 18.47
C PRO A 63 14.25 -4.39 18.29
N SER A 64 15.26 -4.99 17.65
CA SER A 64 15.28 -6.44 17.41
C SER A 64 15.10 -7.17 18.74
N PRO A 65 14.11 -8.09 18.84
CA PRO A 65 13.78 -8.71 20.11
C PRO A 65 14.95 -9.56 20.59
N VAL A 66 15.23 -9.49 21.90
CA VAL A 66 16.19 -10.40 22.54
C VAL A 66 15.67 -11.82 22.33
N THR A 67 16.45 -12.63 21.62
CA THR A 67 16.05 -13.99 21.20
C THR A 67 16.34 -15.05 22.27
N THR A 68 16.74 -14.64 23.48
CA THR A 68 16.93 -15.50 24.66
C THR A 68 15.83 -15.21 25.69
N PHE A 69 15.16 -16.26 26.15
CA PHE A 69 14.05 -16.20 27.10
C PHE A 69 14.47 -16.82 28.44
N GLY A 70 14.85 -15.96 29.38
CA GLY A 70 15.42 -16.39 30.66
C GLY A 70 16.75 -17.17 30.49
N PRO A 71 17.13 -18.00 31.48
CA PRO A 71 18.46 -18.62 31.52
C PRO A 71 18.64 -19.87 30.65
N LYS A 72 17.57 -20.39 30.01
CA LYS A 72 17.60 -21.72 29.35
C LYS A 72 16.87 -21.81 28.01
N ALA A 73 15.96 -20.89 27.68
CA ALA A 73 15.22 -20.93 26.41
C ALA A 73 15.75 -19.88 25.43
N CYS A 74 15.63 -20.16 24.14
CA CYS A 74 15.91 -19.20 23.08
C CYS A 74 15.05 -19.50 21.84
N MET A 75 14.86 -18.49 21.00
CA MET A 75 14.24 -18.64 19.69
C MET A 75 15.26 -19.29 18.74
N LEU A 76 14.92 -20.47 18.23
CA LEU A 76 15.73 -21.15 17.23
C LEU A 76 15.81 -20.30 15.95
N ARG A 77 17.01 -19.87 15.57
CA ARG A 77 17.25 -19.13 14.34
C ARG A 77 17.27 -20.08 13.15
N ASN A 78 16.10 -20.42 12.62
CA ASN A 78 15.97 -21.18 11.38
C ASN A 78 16.15 -20.23 10.17
N PRO A 79 17.19 -20.37 9.34
CA PRO A 79 17.41 -19.49 8.18
C PRO A 79 16.25 -19.46 7.19
N LYS A 80 15.50 -20.57 7.06
CA LYS A 80 14.32 -20.66 6.17
C LYS A 80 13.09 -19.91 6.69
N ALA A 81 13.10 -19.47 7.95
CA ALA A 81 12.03 -18.68 8.56
C ALA A 81 12.37 -17.18 8.67
N VAL A 82 13.59 -16.77 8.25
CA VAL A 82 13.99 -15.36 8.24
C VAL A 82 13.46 -14.70 6.97
N MET A 83 12.53 -13.76 7.13
CA MET A 83 12.07 -12.90 6.04
C MET A 83 12.93 -11.64 5.98
N TYR A 84 13.45 -11.33 4.79
CA TYR A 84 14.18 -10.08 4.52
C TYR A 84 13.19 -9.01 4.06
N ILE A 85 12.80 -8.14 4.99
CA ILE A 85 11.90 -7.01 4.72
C ILE A 85 12.73 -5.73 4.68
N GLN A 86 12.58 -4.93 3.62
CA GLN A 86 13.21 -3.60 3.56
C GLN A 86 12.51 -2.65 4.53
N ASP A 87 13.30 -1.90 5.31
CA ASP A 87 12.77 -0.91 6.25
C ASP A 87 11.99 0.19 5.51
N PRO A 88 10.67 0.35 5.74
CA PRO A 88 9.85 1.30 4.99
C PRO A 88 10.25 2.77 5.13
N ALA A 89 11.01 3.15 6.17
CA ALA A 89 11.54 4.52 6.29
C ALA A 89 12.81 4.76 5.43
N SER A 90 13.47 3.70 4.98
CA SER A 90 14.72 3.78 4.20
C SER A 90 14.52 3.78 2.68
N GLN A 91 13.27 3.65 2.21
CA GLN A 91 12.96 3.47 0.79
C GLN A 91 13.15 4.77 0.00
N ARG A 92 13.89 4.68 -1.11
CA ARG A 92 14.19 5.81 -2.01
C ARG A 92 14.03 5.41 -3.46
N LEU A 93 13.59 6.34 -4.29
CA LEU A 93 13.42 6.16 -5.73
C LEU A 93 14.77 6.21 -6.45
N THR A 94 15.02 5.21 -7.30
CA THR A 94 16.19 5.16 -8.19
C THR A 94 15.76 4.89 -9.62
N TRP A 95 16.09 5.80 -10.53
CA TRP A 95 15.84 5.63 -11.96
C TRP A 95 16.94 4.76 -12.59
N SER A 96 16.59 3.60 -13.14
CA SER A 96 17.54 2.77 -13.91
C SER A 96 17.88 3.36 -15.28
N LYS A 97 16.94 4.15 -15.82
CA LYS A 97 17.07 5.03 -16.99
C LYS A 97 16.27 6.30 -16.67
N PRO A 98 16.68 7.49 -17.14
CA PRO A 98 15.90 8.71 -16.92
C PRO A 98 14.50 8.55 -17.55
N PRO A 99 13.43 8.97 -16.86
CA PRO A 99 12.07 8.86 -17.37
C PRO A 99 11.90 9.72 -18.63
N LYS A 100 11.13 9.22 -19.60
CA LYS A 100 10.83 9.93 -20.85
C LYS A 100 9.34 10.21 -21.03
N SER A 101 8.49 9.38 -20.45
CA SER A 101 7.03 9.48 -20.55
C SER A 101 6.42 9.82 -19.19
N VAL A 102 5.50 10.79 -19.19
CA VAL A 102 4.81 11.27 -17.97
C VAL A 102 3.31 11.24 -18.20
N LEU A 103 2.58 10.52 -17.36
CA LEU A 103 1.13 10.59 -17.30
C LEU A 103 0.70 11.73 -16.37
N VAL A 104 -0.05 12.70 -16.90
CA VAL A 104 -0.59 13.81 -16.11
C VAL A 104 -2.08 13.59 -15.84
N ILE A 105 -2.43 13.35 -14.59
CA ILE A 105 -3.80 13.13 -14.12
C ILE A 105 -4.31 14.41 -13.45
N LYS A 106 -5.29 15.08 -14.06
CA LYS A 106 -5.98 16.24 -13.48
C LYS A 106 -7.33 15.82 -12.91
N LYS A 107 -7.73 16.36 -11.74
CA LYS A 107 -9.10 16.24 -11.23
C LYS A 107 -10.10 16.85 -12.23
N ILE A 108 -11.07 16.03 -12.63
CA ILE A 108 -12.12 16.33 -13.61
C ILE A 108 -13.04 17.45 -13.07
N ARG A 109 -13.53 18.33 -13.97
CA ARG A 109 -14.45 19.46 -13.68
C ARG A 109 -13.94 20.51 -12.68
N ASP A 110 -12.68 20.45 -12.29
CA ASP A 110 -12.07 21.49 -11.44
C ASP A 110 -11.37 22.56 -12.29
N ALA A 111 -11.96 23.77 -12.32
CA ALA A 111 -11.46 24.90 -13.10
C ALA A 111 -10.18 25.51 -12.52
N SER A 112 -9.97 25.42 -11.20
CA SER A 112 -8.76 25.93 -10.54
C SER A 112 -7.47 25.28 -11.07
N LEU A 113 -7.59 24.04 -11.53
CA LEU A 113 -6.48 23.24 -12.03
C LEU A 113 -6.10 23.50 -13.49
N LEU A 114 -6.88 24.29 -14.24
CA LEU A 114 -6.65 24.49 -15.67
C LEU A 114 -5.31 25.20 -15.94
N GLN A 115 -5.03 26.26 -15.20
CA GLN A 115 -3.79 27.03 -15.34
C GLN A 115 -2.56 26.21 -14.87
N PRO A 116 -2.54 25.61 -13.66
CA PRO A 116 -1.51 24.67 -13.23
C PRO A 116 -1.25 23.50 -14.20
N PHE A 117 -2.31 22.91 -14.77
CA PHE A 117 -2.17 21.85 -15.76
C PHE A 117 -1.45 22.34 -17.03
N LYS A 118 -1.81 23.53 -17.54
CA LYS A 118 -1.14 24.12 -18.71
C LYS A 118 0.35 24.39 -18.41
N GLU A 119 0.65 25.01 -17.27
CA GLU A 119 2.02 25.32 -16.84
C GLU A 119 2.90 24.08 -16.66
N LEU A 120 2.37 23.02 -16.05
CA LEU A 120 3.06 21.73 -15.90
C LEU A 120 3.35 21.11 -17.26
N CYS A 121 2.34 21.02 -18.15
CA CYS A 121 2.51 20.37 -19.45
C CYS A 121 3.46 21.16 -20.38
N ILE A 122 3.47 22.49 -20.31
CA ILE A 122 4.49 23.34 -20.96
C ILE A 122 5.89 22.96 -20.46
N PHE A 123 6.09 22.92 -19.14
CA PHE A 123 7.38 22.61 -18.52
C PHE A 123 7.89 21.20 -18.87
N LEU A 124 7.02 20.18 -18.83
CA LEU A 124 7.37 18.81 -19.24
C LEU A 124 7.76 18.72 -20.72
N THR A 125 7.05 19.45 -21.58
CA THR A 125 7.39 19.52 -23.02
C THR A 125 8.73 20.20 -23.25
N GLN A 126 9.05 21.27 -22.51
CA GLN A 126 10.37 21.93 -22.54
C GLN A 126 11.51 21.00 -22.07
N LYS A 127 11.24 20.11 -21.11
CA LYS A 127 12.15 19.03 -20.68
C LYS A 127 12.25 17.86 -21.68
N SER A 128 11.62 17.97 -22.86
CA SER A 128 11.60 16.93 -23.91
C SER A 128 10.96 15.60 -23.48
N MET A 129 9.96 15.65 -22.60
CA MET A 129 9.20 14.47 -22.16
C MET A 129 7.92 14.29 -22.98
N ILE A 130 7.51 13.03 -23.18
CA ILE A 130 6.23 12.66 -23.79
C ILE A 130 5.14 12.75 -22.73
N VAL A 131 4.13 13.60 -22.95
CA VAL A 131 3.04 13.82 -21.99
C VAL A 131 1.82 13.00 -22.39
N TYR A 132 1.39 12.10 -21.51
CA TYR A 132 0.17 11.31 -21.62
C TYR A 132 -0.98 11.95 -20.83
N VAL A 133 -2.17 12.02 -21.43
CA VAL A 133 -3.38 12.57 -20.82
C VAL A 133 -4.61 11.77 -21.23
N GLU A 134 -5.63 11.70 -20.37
CA GLU A 134 -6.90 11.07 -20.76
C GLU A 134 -7.60 11.92 -21.84
N TRP A 135 -8.13 11.27 -22.87
CA TRP A 135 -8.89 11.90 -23.96
C TRP A 135 -9.95 12.91 -23.46
N LYS A 136 -10.69 12.59 -22.39
CA LYS A 136 -11.74 13.44 -21.80
C LYS A 136 -11.21 14.80 -21.31
N VAL A 137 -9.91 14.92 -21.00
CA VAL A 137 -9.28 16.19 -20.61
C VAL A 137 -9.08 17.11 -21.83
N MET A 138 -8.88 16.53 -23.01
CA MET A 138 -8.71 17.28 -24.26
C MET A 138 -10.03 17.82 -24.83
N GLU A 139 -11.16 17.23 -24.44
CA GLU A 139 -12.51 17.71 -24.78
C GLU A 139 -12.97 18.89 -23.90
N ASP A 140 -12.22 19.27 -22.85
CA ASP A 140 -12.56 20.41 -22.01
C ASP A 140 -12.48 21.72 -22.84
N PRO A 141 -13.57 22.50 -22.97
CA PRO A 141 -13.58 23.71 -23.80
C PRO A 141 -12.58 24.77 -23.32
N ALA A 142 -12.16 24.77 -22.05
CA ALA A 142 -11.13 25.69 -21.55
C ALA A 142 -9.70 25.28 -21.95
N ILE A 143 -9.51 24.08 -22.48
CA ILE A 143 -8.27 23.56 -23.06
C ILE A 143 -8.35 23.63 -24.59
N ALA A 144 -9.46 23.17 -25.18
CA ALA A 144 -9.64 23.11 -26.64
C ALA A 144 -9.70 24.50 -27.32
N ASN A 145 -10.26 25.51 -26.65
CA ASN A 145 -10.37 26.87 -27.21
C ASN A 145 -9.13 27.75 -26.98
N ASP A 146 -8.07 27.23 -26.34
CA ASP A 146 -6.85 28.00 -26.08
C ASP A 146 -5.85 27.83 -27.23
N GLU A 147 -5.79 28.82 -28.11
CA GLU A 147 -4.87 28.83 -29.27
C GLU A 147 -3.39 28.70 -28.86
N SER A 148 -3.00 29.28 -27.71
CA SER A 148 -1.62 29.24 -27.24
C SER A 148 -1.21 27.83 -26.81
N PHE A 149 -2.14 27.10 -26.17
CA PHE A 149 -1.92 25.74 -25.70
C PHE A 149 -2.06 24.71 -26.85
N THR A 150 -2.90 24.99 -27.85
CA THR A 150 -3.19 24.10 -29.00
C THR A 150 -1.95 23.73 -29.84
N SER A 151 -0.88 24.51 -29.78
CA SER A 151 0.40 24.16 -30.43
C SER A 151 1.13 23.02 -29.71
N ILE A 152 0.97 22.92 -28.39
CA ILE A 152 1.65 21.95 -27.53
C ILE A 152 0.85 20.65 -27.43
N THR A 153 -0.48 20.74 -27.43
CA THR A 153 -1.38 19.57 -27.34
C THR A 153 -1.23 18.57 -28.48
N LYS A 154 -0.71 19.01 -29.64
CA LYS A 154 -0.34 18.14 -30.77
C LYS A 154 0.78 17.15 -30.44
N ASN A 155 1.58 17.42 -29.40
CA ASN A 155 2.65 16.55 -28.93
C ASN A 155 2.20 15.61 -27.79
N PHE A 156 0.94 15.70 -27.34
CA PHE A 156 0.43 14.84 -26.28
C PHE A 156 -0.05 13.50 -26.82
N CYS A 157 0.18 12.44 -26.05
CA CYS A 157 -0.43 11.14 -26.28
C CYS A 157 -1.75 11.05 -25.50
N THR A 158 -2.87 11.01 -26.22
CA THR A 158 -4.19 10.78 -25.61
C THR A 158 -4.51 9.30 -25.52
N PHE A 159 -5.16 8.87 -24.44
CA PHE A 159 -5.66 7.50 -24.27
C PHE A 159 -7.10 7.48 -23.75
N ARG A 160 -7.79 6.34 -23.91
CA ARG A 160 -9.15 6.07 -23.45
C ARG A 160 -9.14 4.96 -22.40
N GLU A 161 -9.60 5.29 -21.20
CA GLU A 161 -9.66 4.43 -19.99
C GLU A 161 -10.13 2.98 -20.25
N ASP A 162 -11.18 2.79 -21.05
CA ASP A 162 -11.80 1.47 -21.29
C ASP A 162 -11.18 0.67 -22.47
N TYR A 163 -10.25 1.26 -23.23
CA TYR A 163 -9.79 0.71 -24.52
C TYR A 163 -8.27 0.63 -24.68
N ASP A 164 -7.53 1.61 -24.18
CA ASP A 164 -6.10 1.76 -24.43
C ASP A 164 -5.29 1.36 -23.18
N ASP A 165 -4.43 0.35 -23.30
CA ASP A 165 -3.50 -0.03 -22.22
C ASP A 165 -2.23 0.84 -22.28
N ILE A 166 -2.07 1.70 -21.27
CA ILE A 166 -0.89 2.55 -21.10
C ILE A 166 0.14 1.99 -20.09
N SER A 167 -0.12 0.80 -19.52
CA SER A 167 0.65 0.27 -18.37
C SER A 167 2.16 0.17 -18.63
N ASN A 168 2.54 -0.16 -19.87
CA ASN A 168 3.92 -0.31 -20.31
C ASN A 168 4.49 0.91 -21.05
N HIS A 169 3.76 2.03 -21.08
CA HIS A 169 4.10 3.24 -21.84
C HIS A 169 4.39 4.48 -20.99
N VAL A 170 4.27 4.37 -19.66
CA VAL A 170 4.40 5.47 -18.71
C VAL A 170 5.53 5.19 -17.71
N ASP A 171 6.56 6.04 -17.69
CA ASP A 171 7.69 5.94 -16.75
C ASP A 171 7.39 6.63 -15.41
N PHE A 172 6.55 7.66 -15.41
CA PHE A 172 6.31 8.56 -14.27
C PHE A 172 4.87 9.10 -14.28
N ILE A 173 4.26 9.29 -13.11
CA ILE A 173 2.89 9.81 -12.99
C ILE A 173 2.90 11.09 -12.15
N ILE A 174 2.27 12.15 -12.66
CA ILE A 174 2.00 13.38 -11.92
C ILE A 174 0.49 13.57 -11.75
N CYS A 175 0.03 13.65 -10.51
CA CYS A 175 -1.35 13.94 -10.16
C CYS A 175 -1.51 15.42 -9.77
N LEU A 176 -2.51 16.10 -10.33
CA LEU A 176 -2.94 17.45 -9.97
C LEU A 176 -4.36 17.38 -9.39
N GLY A 177 -4.51 17.59 -8.09
CA GLY A 177 -5.81 17.61 -7.41
C GLY A 177 -5.76 17.00 -6.01
N GLY A 178 -6.82 16.28 -5.64
CA GLY A 178 -6.91 15.57 -4.35
C GLY A 178 -6.77 14.06 -4.50
N ASP A 179 -6.88 13.35 -3.38
CA ASP A 179 -6.71 11.90 -3.21
C ASP A 179 -7.35 11.02 -4.30
N GLY A 180 -8.52 11.39 -4.83
CA GLY A 180 -9.20 10.67 -5.92
C GLY A 180 -8.42 10.57 -7.24
N THR A 181 -7.41 11.43 -7.45
CA THR A 181 -6.48 11.33 -8.59
C THR A 181 -5.52 10.13 -8.43
N LEU A 182 -5.07 9.82 -7.21
CA LEU A 182 -4.24 8.65 -6.94
C LEU A 182 -5.05 7.34 -7.06
N LEU A 183 -6.35 7.38 -6.73
CA LEU A 183 -7.26 6.25 -7.01
C LEU A 183 -7.43 6.03 -8.52
N TYR A 184 -7.49 7.09 -9.32
CA TYR A 184 -7.49 6.98 -10.78
C TYR A 184 -6.18 6.40 -11.31
N ALA A 185 -5.02 6.82 -10.79
CA ALA A 185 -3.75 6.19 -11.11
C ALA A 185 -3.75 4.69 -10.77
N SER A 186 -4.17 4.30 -9.55
CA SER A 186 -4.25 2.90 -9.15
C SER A 186 -5.18 2.06 -10.03
N SER A 187 -6.28 2.62 -10.54
CA SER A 187 -7.18 1.90 -11.44
C SER A 187 -6.57 1.62 -12.82
N LEU A 188 -5.72 2.51 -13.34
CA LEU A 188 -5.07 2.33 -14.64
C LEU A 188 -3.99 1.23 -14.62
N PHE A 189 -3.20 1.15 -13.55
CA PHE A 189 -2.07 0.23 -13.45
C PHE A 189 -2.40 -1.00 -12.57
N GLN A 190 -2.96 -2.06 -13.17
CA GLN A 190 -3.35 -3.28 -12.43
C GLN A 190 -2.18 -4.20 -12.05
N GLU A 191 -0.97 -3.92 -12.56
CA GLU A 191 0.28 -4.60 -12.19
C GLU A 191 1.25 -3.60 -11.54
N SER A 192 2.51 -3.55 -12.00
CA SER A 192 3.50 -2.58 -11.54
C SER A 192 3.02 -1.15 -11.80
N VAL A 193 3.11 -0.30 -10.77
CA VAL A 193 2.68 1.11 -10.84
C VAL A 193 3.92 2.00 -10.94
N PRO A 194 4.02 2.89 -11.94
CA PRO A 194 5.09 3.89 -12.00
C PRO A 194 5.09 4.83 -10.77
N PRO A 195 6.23 5.46 -10.42
CA PRO A 195 6.31 6.43 -9.33
C PRO A 195 5.27 7.56 -9.48
N VAL A 196 4.54 7.86 -8.40
CA VAL A 196 3.49 8.88 -8.40
C VAL A 196 3.90 10.09 -7.56
N MET A 197 3.95 11.25 -8.19
CA MET A 197 4.09 12.56 -7.55
C MET A 197 2.73 13.25 -7.54
N ALA A 198 2.24 13.69 -6.38
CA ALA A 198 0.87 14.16 -6.25
C ALA A 198 0.79 15.55 -5.58
N PHE A 199 0.31 16.52 -6.35
CA PHE A 199 0.20 17.91 -5.94
C PHE A 199 -1.20 18.27 -5.43
N HIS A 200 -1.28 18.92 -4.27
CA HIS A 200 -2.48 19.63 -3.82
C HIS A 200 -2.49 21.06 -4.37
N LEU A 201 -3.69 21.58 -4.64
CA LEU A 201 -3.92 22.94 -5.16
C LEU A 201 -5.05 23.65 -4.39
N GLY A 202 -5.22 23.25 -3.14
CA GLY A 202 -6.24 23.70 -2.19
C GLY A 202 -5.91 23.14 -0.81
N SER A 203 -6.92 22.68 -0.08
CA SER A 203 -6.73 21.89 1.13
C SER A 203 -5.80 20.69 0.87
N LEU A 204 -4.84 20.47 1.77
CA LEU A 204 -4.01 19.27 1.77
C LEU A 204 -4.88 18.00 1.81
N GLY A 205 -4.45 16.96 1.10
CA GLY A 205 -5.02 15.62 1.14
C GLY A 205 -4.05 14.63 1.79
N PHE A 206 -4.52 13.44 2.17
CA PHE A 206 -3.64 12.41 2.77
C PHE A 206 -2.69 11.74 1.76
N LEU A 207 -2.93 11.94 0.46
CA LEU A 207 -2.20 11.30 -0.64
C LEU A 207 -1.42 12.30 -1.53
N THR A 208 -1.51 13.60 -1.25
CA THR A 208 -1.03 14.69 -2.13
C THR A 208 -0.07 15.64 -1.38
N PRO A 209 1.19 15.27 -1.10
CA PRO A 209 2.07 16.02 -0.18
C PRO A 209 2.77 17.24 -0.80
N PHE A 210 2.63 17.51 -2.11
CA PHE A 210 3.36 18.58 -2.79
C PHE A 210 2.51 19.83 -3.04
N ASP A 211 3.01 21.02 -2.67
CA ASP A 211 2.45 22.30 -3.09
C ASP A 211 2.90 22.64 -4.53
N PHE A 212 1.93 22.91 -5.41
CA PHE A 212 2.18 23.27 -6.80
C PHE A 212 3.03 24.55 -6.95
N ASN A 213 3.04 25.47 -5.99
CA ASN A 213 3.83 26.71 -6.09
C ASN A 213 5.34 26.49 -6.32
N THR A 214 5.87 25.31 -6.02
CA THR A 214 7.31 24.97 -6.17
C THR A 214 7.58 23.83 -7.17
N TYR A 215 6.60 23.49 -8.02
CA TYR A 215 6.61 22.30 -8.89
C TYR A 215 7.88 22.15 -9.75
N GLN A 216 8.40 23.24 -10.33
CA GLN A 216 9.53 23.17 -11.28
C GLN A 216 10.80 22.59 -10.66
N SER A 217 11.09 23.00 -9.41
CA SER A 217 12.25 22.51 -8.65
C SER A 217 12.04 21.08 -8.18
N GLN A 218 10.87 20.77 -7.62
CA GLN A 218 10.52 19.46 -7.09
C GLN A 218 10.46 18.39 -8.19
N VAL A 219 9.82 18.67 -9.32
CA VAL A 219 9.76 17.74 -10.48
C VAL A 219 11.17 17.49 -11.04
N THR A 220 12.02 18.53 -11.11
CA THR A 220 13.42 18.36 -11.54
C THR A 220 14.18 17.45 -10.58
N GLN A 221 14.09 17.70 -9.26
CA GLN A 221 14.72 16.87 -8.23
C GLN A 221 14.23 15.41 -8.27
N VAL A 222 12.93 15.19 -8.50
CA VAL A 222 12.35 13.84 -8.64
C VAL A 222 12.89 13.12 -9.87
N ILE A 223 13.05 13.80 -11.00
CA ILE A 223 13.61 13.23 -12.24
C ILE A 223 15.11 12.94 -12.09
N GLU A 224 15.87 13.80 -11.40
CA GLU A 224 17.28 13.55 -11.04
C GLU A 224 17.42 12.36 -10.07
N GLY A 225 16.37 12.07 -9.29
CA GLY A 225 16.19 10.85 -8.52
C GLY A 225 16.52 11.00 -7.04
N ASN A 226 16.65 9.85 -6.35
CA ASN A 226 16.96 9.79 -4.92
C ASN A 226 15.90 10.47 -4.01
N ALA A 227 14.66 10.63 -4.47
CA ALA A 227 13.53 11.07 -3.65
C ALA A 227 13.11 9.97 -2.65
N ALA A 228 12.59 10.34 -1.47
CA ALA A 228 11.99 9.37 -0.55
C ALA A 228 10.65 8.87 -1.09
N ILE A 229 10.29 7.61 -0.82
CA ILE A 229 9.02 7.01 -1.27
C ILE A 229 8.31 6.24 -0.16
N VAL A 230 6.99 6.16 -0.26
CA VAL A 230 6.12 5.24 0.48
C VAL A 230 5.52 4.25 -0.50
N LEU A 231 5.79 2.97 -0.28
CA LEU A 231 5.10 1.88 -0.98
C LEU A 231 3.73 1.65 -0.34
N ARG A 232 2.70 2.35 -0.84
CA ARG A 232 1.33 2.21 -0.37
C ARG A 232 0.77 0.85 -0.78
N THR A 233 0.51 0.01 0.22
CA THR A 233 -0.03 -1.34 0.03
C THR A 233 -1.40 -1.29 -0.67
N ARG A 234 -1.64 -2.21 -1.60
CA ARG A 234 -2.95 -2.44 -2.25
C ARG A 234 -3.55 -3.78 -1.82
N LEU A 235 -4.87 -3.91 -1.91
CA LEU A 235 -5.58 -5.20 -1.84
C LEU A 235 -5.71 -5.77 -3.25
N LYS A 236 -5.37 -7.04 -3.40
CA LYS A 236 -5.69 -7.88 -4.55
C LYS A 236 -7.02 -8.56 -4.28
N VAL A 237 -8.01 -8.30 -5.13
CA VAL A 237 -9.40 -8.75 -4.96
C VAL A 237 -9.77 -9.68 -6.10
N LYS A 238 -10.14 -10.92 -5.79
CA LYS A 238 -10.63 -11.92 -6.74
C LYS A 238 -12.12 -12.12 -6.51
N VAL A 239 -12.93 -11.66 -7.46
CA VAL A 239 -14.38 -11.89 -7.47
C VAL A 239 -14.65 -13.12 -8.35
N VAL A 240 -15.13 -14.20 -7.74
CA VAL A 240 -15.56 -15.41 -8.44
C VAL A 240 -17.07 -15.43 -8.46
N LYS A 241 -17.65 -15.38 -9.65
CA LYS A 241 -19.09 -15.50 -9.85
C LYS A 241 -19.47 -16.86 -10.39
N GLU A 242 -20.52 -17.44 -9.84
CA GLU A 242 -21.07 -18.70 -10.31
C GLU A 242 -22.01 -18.44 -11.50
N CYS A 243 -21.67 -18.98 -12.67
CA CYS A 243 -22.55 -18.91 -13.83
C CYS A 243 -23.77 -19.82 -13.60
N ARG A 244 -24.86 -19.22 -13.16
CA ARG A 244 -26.19 -19.83 -13.27
C ARG A 244 -26.58 -19.84 -14.75
N GLU A 245 -26.68 -21.02 -15.34
CA GLU A 245 -27.31 -21.17 -16.65
C GLU A 245 -28.75 -20.65 -16.56
N LYS A 246 -29.05 -19.60 -17.34
CA LYS A 246 -30.43 -19.15 -17.50
C LYS A 246 -31.14 -20.13 -18.42
N ASN A 247 -31.81 -21.12 -17.84
CA ASN A 247 -32.82 -21.91 -18.53
C ASN A 247 -33.96 -20.99 -19.00
N GLY A 248 -33.84 -20.41 -20.20
CA GLY A 248 -34.86 -19.51 -20.73
C GLY A 248 -34.40 -18.46 -21.75
N ALA A 249 -33.71 -18.87 -22.82
CA ALA A 249 -33.82 -18.28 -24.18
C ALA A 249 -32.96 -19.11 -25.14
N LEU A 250 -33.57 -19.79 -26.12
CA LEU A 250 -32.80 -20.24 -27.29
C LEU A 250 -32.47 -19.01 -28.13
N ASP A 251 -31.17 -18.73 -28.28
CA ASP A 251 -30.68 -17.90 -29.38
C ASP A 251 -29.99 -18.87 -30.36
N GLU A 252 -30.59 -19.09 -31.54
CA GLU A 252 -30.35 -20.24 -32.43
C GLU A 252 -28.98 -20.22 -33.18
N LYS A 253 -27.96 -19.55 -32.63
CA LYS A 253 -26.64 -19.43 -33.26
C LYS A 253 -25.47 -19.66 -32.30
N SER A 254 -25.35 -20.89 -31.80
CA SER A 254 -24.06 -21.55 -31.50
C SER A 254 -24.26 -23.05 -31.25
N LEU A 255 -24.40 -23.82 -32.33
CA LEU A 255 -24.38 -25.28 -32.25
C LEU A 255 -22.94 -25.81 -32.27
N ILE A 256 -22.72 -26.87 -31.47
CA ILE A 256 -21.55 -27.74 -31.32
C ILE A 256 -20.65 -27.39 -30.13
N ILE A 257 -21.03 -27.90 -28.95
CA ILE A 257 -20.10 -28.38 -27.93
C ILE A 257 -20.45 -29.84 -27.64
N THR A 258 -19.51 -30.74 -27.86
CA THR A 258 -19.63 -32.17 -27.54
C THR A 258 -19.65 -32.38 -26.03
N LYS A 259 -20.55 -33.25 -25.55
CA LYS A 259 -20.70 -33.56 -24.12
C LYS A 259 -19.42 -34.16 -23.51
N ALA A 260 -18.78 -33.41 -22.62
CA ALA A 260 -17.86 -33.90 -21.61
C ALA A 260 -17.89 -32.94 -20.41
N ASP A 261 -18.17 -33.49 -19.22
CA ASP A 261 -17.96 -32.94 -17.87
C ASP A 261 -18.34 -31.47 -17.60
N THR A 262 -19.59 -31.27 -17.20
CA THR A 262 -20.19 -29.97 -16.86
C THR A 262 -19.74 -29.44 -15.48
N GLU A 263 -18.48 -29.04 -15.35
CA GLU A 263 -18.07 -28.10 -14.28
C GLU A 263 -18.73 -26.72 -14.53
N PRO A 264 -19.33 -26.06 -13.52
CA PRO A 264 -19.94 -24.75 -13.72
C PRO A 264 -18.88 -23.72 -14.12
N THR A 265 -19.09 -23.03 -15.24
CA THR A 265 -18.14 -22.05 -15.81
C THR A 265 -18.01 -20.80 -14.94
N ARG A 266 -17.19 -20.89 -13.88
CA ARG A 266 -16.97 -19.81 -12.91
C ARG A 266 -16.27 -18.61 -13.55
N ARG A 267 -16.98 -17.48 -13.65
CA ARG A 267 -16.40 -16.21 -14.12
C ARG A 267 -15.57 -15.59 -13.01
N THR A 268 -14.25 -15.60 -13.18
CA THR A 268 -13.30 -14.98 -12.25
C THR A 268 -12.85 -13.64 -12.79
N LYS A 269 -12.91 -12.58 -11.98
CA LYS A 269 -12.27 -11.29 -12.24
C LYS A 269 -11.30 -10.95 -11.10
N GLN A 270 -10.20 -10.27 -11.44
CA GLN A 270 -9.21 -9.79 -10.48
C GLN A 270 -9.09 -8.27 -10.58
N TYR A 271 -8.84 -7.62 -9.44
CA TYR A 271 -8.75 -6.16 -9.31
C TYR A 271 -7.67 -5.79 -8.28
N GLN A 272 -6.99 -4.66 -8.51
CA GLN A 272 -6.21 -3.96 -7.50
C GLN A 272 -7.03 -2.82 -6.88
N VAL A 273 -6.90 -2.65 -5.57
CA VAL A 273 -7.67 -1.68 -4.77
C VAL A 273 -6.71 -0.97 -3.82
N LEU A 274 -6.68 0.37 -3.82
CA LEU A 274 -5.74 1.15 -3.01
C LEU A 274 -6.29 1.49 -1.63
N ASN A 275 -7.56 1.87 -1.52
CA ASN A 275 -8.20 2.23 -0.27
C ASN A 275 -8.99 1.04 0.29
N GLU A 276 -10.12 0.69 -0.33
CA GLU A 276 -11.06 -0.25 0.26
C GLU A 276 -11.93 -1.07 -0.70
N VAL A 277 -12.25 -2.28 -0.24
CA VAL A 277 -13.34 -3.11 -0.73
C VAL A 277 -14.53 -2.91 0.20
N VAL A 278 -15.62 -2.40 -0.33
CA VAL A 278 -16.89 -2.25 0.40
C VAL A 278 -17.82 -3.38 -0.03
N VAL A 279 -18.42 -4.10 0.92
CA VAL A 279 -19.51 -5.05 0.67
C VAL A 279 -20.73 -4.58 1.44
N ASP A 280 -21.73 -4.05 0.73
CA ASP A 280 -22.91 -3.40 1.29
C ASP A 280 -24.23 -4.11 0.91
N ARG A 281 -25.33 -3.83 1.63
CA ARG A 281 -26.68 -4.40 1.39
C ARG A 281 -27.37 -3.94 0.10
N GLY A 282 -26.73 -3.07 -0.69
CA GLY A 282 -27.28 -2.53 -1.93
C GLY A 282 -28.52 -1.66 -1.69
N PRO A 283 -29.51 -1.72 -2.59
CA PRO A 283 -30.79 -1.05 -2.41
C PRO A 283 -31.75 -1.79 -1.46
N SER A 284 -31.34 -2.93 -0.87
CA SER A 284 -32.22 -3.72 0.00
C SER A 284 -32.56 -2.97 1.29
N SER A 285 -33.82 -3.05 1.72
CA SER A 285 -34.29 -2.50 2.99
C SER A 285 -33.95 -3.39 4.20
N TYR A 286 -33.55 -4.64 3.98
CA TYR A 286 -33.14 -5.56 5.03
C TYR A 286 -31.64 -5.48 5.29
N LEU A 287 -31.21 -5.92 6.47
CA LEU A 287 -29.79 -6.08 6.81
C LEU A 287 -29.10 -7.03 5.82
N SER A 288 -27.85 -6.71 5.48
CA SER A 288 -26.96 -7.68 4.83
C SER A 288 -26.68 -8.83 5.78
N ASN A 289 -26.58 -10.06 5.26
CA ASN A 289 -26.11 -11.26 5.99
C ASN A 289 -24.91 -11.81 5.22
N VAL A 290 -23.71 -11.40 5.60
CA VAL A 290 -22.47 -11.64 4.84
C VAL A 290 -21.47 -12.41 5.70
N ASP A 291 -21.11 -13.62 5.30
CA ASP A 291 -20.15 -14.45 6.02
C ASP A 291 -18.72 -14.00 5.72
N LEU A 292 -17.96 -13.74 6.79
CA LEU A 292 -16.56 -13.34 6.76
C LEU A 292 -15.67 -14.47 7.28
N PHE A 293 -14.77 -14.94 6.41
CA PHE A 293 -13.78 -15.96 6.70
C PHE A 293 -12.36 -15.37 6.69
N LEU A 294 -11.49 -15.88 7.55
CA LEU A 294 -10.06 -15.56 7.62
C LEU A 294 -9.27 -16.87 7.59
N ASP A 295 -8.34 -17.00 6.64
CA ASP A 295 -7.54 -18.22 6.38
C ASP A 295 -8.41 -19.50 6.39
N GLY A 296 -9.57 -19.44 5.72
CA GLY A 296 -10.55 -20.53 5.62
C GLY A 296 -11.51 -20.71 6.80
N HIS A 297 -11.29 -20.04 7.94
CA HIS A 297 -12.11 -20.16 9.14
C HIS A 297 -13.21 -19.11 9.17
N LEU A 298 -14.47 -19.50 9.40
CA LEU A 298 -15.58 -18.56 9.57
C LEU A 298 -15.39 -17.78 10.88
N ILE A 299 -15.27 -16.46 10.80
CA ILE A 299 -15.10 -15.58 11.96
C ILE A 299 -16.46 -15.08 12.47
N THR A 300 -17.29 -14.56 11.57
CA THR A 300 -18.62 -14.05 11.90
C THR A 300 -19.48 -13.91 10.64
N THR A 301 -20.79 -13.94 10.80
CA THR A 301 -21.72 -13.34 9.84
C THR A 301 -21.88 -11.86 10.18
N VAL A 302 -21.57 -10.98 9.24
CA VAL A 302 -21.84 -9.54 9.32
C VAL A 302 -23.34 -9.32 9.15
N GLN A 303 -23.96 -8.67 10.14
CA GLN A 303 -25.35 -8.23 10.09
C GLN A 303 -25.40 -6.71 10.30
N GLY A 304 -25.74 -5.97 9.24
CA GLY A 304 -25.65 -4.51 9.21
C GLY A 304 -25.90 -3.92 7.82
N ASP A 305 -25.45 -2.69 7.62
CA ASP A 305 -25.39 -2.07 6.28
C ASP A 305 -24.32 -2.74 5.41
N GLY A 306 -23.23 -3.23 6.00
CA GLY A 306 -22.16 -3.93 5.27
C GLY A 306 -20.86 -4.10 6.05
N VAL A 307 -19.77 -4.36 5.33
CA VAL A 307 -18.39 -4.42 5.83
C VAL A 307 -17.42 -3.77 4.83
N ILE A 308 -16.42 -3.06 5.36
CA ILE A 308 -15.30 -2.48 4.62
C ILE A 308 -14.05 -3.30 4.95
N VAL A 309 -13.33 -3.75 3.93
CA VAL A 309 -11.96 -4.25 4.07
C VAL A 309 -11.02 -3.23 3.43
N SER A 310 -10.14 -2.62 4.23
CA SER A 310 -9.31 -1.49 3.79
C SER A 310 -7.82 -1.68 4.07
N THR A 311 -7.01 -0.98 3.29
CA THR A 311 -5.57 -0.84 3.52
C THR A 311 -5.30 0.23 4.59
N PRO A 312 -4.05 0.37 5.08
CA PRO A 312 -3.66 1.50 5.91
C PRO A 312 -3.86 2.85 5.19
N THR A 313 -3.77 2.88 3.86
CA THR A 313 -4.06 4.07 3.04
C THR A 313 -5.57 4.39 3.03
N GLY A 314 -6.43 3.36 2.93
CA GLY A 314 -7.87 3.50 3.07
C GLY A 314 -8.36 3.82 4.50
N SER A 315 -7.47 3.75 5.50
CA SER A 315 -7.83 4.05 6.89
C SER A 315 -8.36 5.48 7.09
N THR A 316 -7.95 6.44 6.25
CA THR A 316 -8.39 7.84 6.25
C THR A 316 -9.50 8.12 5.22
N ALA A 317 -9.96 7.10 4.49
CA ALA A 317 -10.99 7.21 3.44
C ALA A 317 -12.37 6.81 4.00
N TYR A 318 -13.07 5.82 3.42
CA TYR A 318 -14.41 5.48 3.90
C TYR A 318 -14.39 4.79 5.28
N ALA A 319 -13.28 4.12 5.62
CA ALA A 319 -13.13 3.40 6.88
C ALA A 319 -13.23 4.30 8.13
N VAL A 320 -12.63 5.50 8.13
CA VAL A 320 -12.71 6.41 9.31
C VAL A 320 -14.14 6.89 9.57
N ALA A 321 -14.93 7.10 8.51
CA ALA A 321 -16.34 7.48 8.62
C ALA A 321 -17.20 6.35 9.24
N ALA A 322 -16.81 5.09 9.02
CA ALA A 322 -17.41 3.91 9.69
C ALA A 322 -16.79 3.62 11.08
N GLY A 323 -15.98 4.52 11.63
CA GLY A 323 -15.42 4.44 12.99
C GLY A 323 -14.09 3.68 13.10
N ALA A 324 -13.40 3.42 11.99
CA ALA A 324 -12.07 2.82 12.03
C ALA A 324 -11.00 3.76 12.61
N SER A 325 -9.90 3.18 13.08
CA SER A 325 -8.71 3.94 13.49
C SER A 325 -7.86 4.32 12.29
N MET A 326 -7.27 5.51 12.29
CA MET A 326 -6.29 5.94 11.28
C MET A 326 -4.97 5.19 11.49
N ILE A 327 -4.37 4.70 10.40
CA ILE A 327 -3.15 3.90 10.41
C ILE A 327 -2.11 4.55 9.48
N HIS A 328 -0.86 4.62 9.93
CA HIS A 328 0.25 5.09 9.11
C HIS A 328 0.50 4.11 7.93
N PRO A 329 0.74 4.59 6.68
CA PRO A 329 0.82 3.75 5.49
C PRO A 329 1.88 2.65 5.53
N ASN A 330 2.93 2.79 6.36
CA ASN A 330 4.01 1.81 6.50
C ASN A 330 3.70 0.67 7.49
N VAL A 331 2.52 0.64 8.13
CA VAL A 331 2.10 -0.46 9.00
C VAL A 331 1.57 -1.63 8.15
N PRO A 332 2.18 -2.82 8.15
CA PRO A 332 1.78 -3.94 7.29
C PRO A 332 0.54 -4.67 7.84
N ALA A 333 -0.64 -4.08 7.62
CA ALA A 333 -1.91 -4.61 8.11
C ALA A 333 -3.06 -4.45 7.10
N THR A 334 -4.10 -5.26 7.28
CA THR A 334 -5.40 -5.14 6.61
C THR A 334 -6.45 -4.84 7.68
N MET A 335 -7.39 -3.95 7.38
CA MET A 335 -8.43 -3.52 8.32
C MET A 335 -9.78 -4.10 7.92
N ILE A 336 -10.60 -4.43 8.92
CA ILE A 336 -11.97 -4.94 8.76
C ILE A 336 -12.88 -4.05 9.60
N THR A 337 -13.76 -3.28 8.96
CA THR A 337 -14.58 -2.25 9.59
C THR A 337 -16.05 -2.51 9.24
N PRO A 338 -16.91 -2.89 10.19
CA PRO A 338 -18.33 -3.08 9.92
C PRO A 338 -19.04 -1.73 9.69
N ILE A 339 -20.02 -1.70 8.79
CA ILE A 339 -20.86 -0.53 8.51
C ILE A 339 -22.18 -0.74 9.25
N CYS A 340 -22.48 0.15 10.21
CA CYS A 340 -23.70 0.13 11.02
C CYS A 340 -24.10 -1.29 11.50
N PRO A 341 -23.23 -2.03 12.21
CA PRO A 341 -23.53 -3.39 12.64
C PRO A 341 -24.68 -3.41 13.63
N HIS A 342 -25.59 -4.37 13.47
CA HIS A 342 -26.68 -4.61 14.43
C HIS A 342 -26.16 -5.07 15.80
N SER A 343 -24.97 -5.67 15.85
CA SER A 343 -24.29 -6.00 17.10
C SER A 343 -23.35 -4.88 17.56
N LEU A 344 -23.67 -4.27 18.70
CA LEU A 344 -22.86 -3.23 19.35
C LEU A 344 -21.45 -3.71 19.78
N SER A 345 -21.23 -5.02 19.87
CA SER A 345 -19.91 -5.58 20.18
C SER A 345 -18.99 -5.69 18.95
N PHE A 346 -19.53 -5.57 17.73
CA PHE A 346 -18.74 -5.70 16.51
C PHE A 346 -18.00 -4.39 16.22
N ARG A 347 -16.74 -4.35 16.67
CA ARG A 347 -15.82 -3.21 16.48
C ARG A 347 -14.91 -3.45 15.26
N PRO A 348 -14.29 -2.39 14.72
CA PRO A 348 -13.25 -2.55 13.71
C PRO A 348 -12.06 -3.37 14.23
N ILE A 349 -11.49 -4.22 13.37
CA ILE A 349 -10.39 -5.12 13.69
C ILE A 349 -9.25 -4.88 12.69
N ILE A 350 -8.01 -4.99 13.17
CA ILE A 350 -6.79 -4.90 12.36
C ILE A 350 -6.13 -6.28 12.37
N VAL A 351 -5.88 -6.84 11.19
CA VAL A 351 -5.24 -8.16 11.00
C VAL A 351 -3.92 -8.02 10.24
N PRO A 352 -2.97 -8.97 10.38
CA PRO A 352 -1.70 -8.93 9.64
C PRO A 352 -1.92 -8.93 8.12
N ALA A 353 -1.12 -8.20 7.35
CA ALA A 353 -1.25 -8.15 5.88
C ALA A 353 -1.11 -9.51 5.16
N GLY A 354 -0.56 -10.53 5.82
CA GLY A 354 -0.36 -11.86 5.25
C GLY A 354 -1.58 -12.77 5.21
N VAL A 355 -2.72 -12.40 5.80
CA VAL A 355 -3.92 -13.26 5.85
C VAL A 355 -4.73 -13.22 4.56
N GLU A 356 -5.43 -14.32 4.25
CA GLU A 356 -6.48 -14.35 3.23
C GLU A 356 -7.84 -14.09 3.87
N LEU A 357 -8.54 -13.06 3.40
CA LEU A 357 -9.94 -12.81 3.76
C LEU A 357 -10.85 -13.30 2.65
N LYS A 358 -11.92 -14.02 3.00
CA LYS A 358 -12.94 -14.44 2.05
C LYS A 358 -14.31 -14.01 2.53
N ILE A 359 -15.06 -13.38 1.63
CA ILE A 359 -16.40 -12.85 1.88
C ILE A 359 -17.39 -13.57 0.96
N MET A 360 -18.49 -14.05 1.53
CA MET A 360 -19.58 -14.73 0.82
C MET A 360 -20.93 -14.27 1.37
N LEU A 361 -22.02 -14.42 0.61
CA LEU A 361 -23.35 -14.33 1.21
C LEU A 361 -23.60 -15.53 2.13
N CYS A 362 -24.17 -15.27 3.30
CA CYS A 362 -24.62 -16.31 4.20
C CYS A 362 -25.74 -17.12 3.54
N ARG A 363 -25.83 -18.42 3.82
CA ARG A 363 -26.88 -19.30 3.24
C ARG A 363 -28.31 -18.82 3.55
N ASP A 364 -28.48 -18.18 4.71
CA ASP A 364 -29.76 -17.63 5.16
C ASP A 364 -29.99 -16.16 4.70
N ALA A 365 -29.13 -15.62 3.82
CA ALA A 365 -29.29 -14.29 3.27
C ALA A 365 -30.51 -14.20 2.34
N ARG A 366 -31.48 -13.35 2.70
CA ARG A 366 -32.71 -13.13 1.92
C ARG A 366 -32.51 -12.27 0.66
N ASN A 367 -31.41 -11.54 0.58
CA ASN A 367 -31.12 -10.56 -0.46
C ASN A 367 -29.69 -10.72 -0.96
N THR A 368 -29.41 -10.12 -2.11
CA THR A 368 -28.05 -9.96 -2.65
C THR A 368 -27.26 -8.91 -1.85
N ALA A 369 -25.93 -8.96 -1.97
CA ALA A 369 -25.03 -7.90 -1.52
C ALA A 369 -24.41 -7.21 -2.73
N TRP A 370 -23.74 -6.08 -2.52
CA TRP A 370 -23.05 -5.34 -3.57
C TRP A 370 -21.61 -5.09 -3.14
N VAL A 371 -20.65 -5.42 -4.02
CA VAL A 371 -19.24 -5.06 -3.83
C VAL A 371 -18.91 -3.78 -4.57
N SER A 372 -18.13 -2.89 -3.95
CA SER A 372 -17.50 -1.72 -4.57
C SER A 372 -16.00 -1.73 -4.27
N LEU A 373 -15.21 -1.21 -5.20
CA LEU A 373 -13.74 -1.26 -5.21
C LEU A 373 -13.23 0.17 -5.41
N ASP A 374 -12.61 0.79 -4.38
CA ASP A 374 -12.24 2.21 -4.36
C ASP A 374 -13.40 3.16 -4.75
N GLY A 375 -14.62 2.83 -4.32
CA GLY A 375 -15.85 3.55 -4.69
C GLY A 375 -16.32 3.38 -6.14
N ARG A 376 -15.67 2.49 -6.91
CA ARG A 376 -15.96 2.20 -8.33
C ARG A 376 -16.37 0.73 -8.53
N ASN A 377 -16.56 0.35 -9.79
CA ASN A 377 -16.75 -1.03 -10.28
C ASN A 377 -17.81 -1.83 -9.51
N ARG A 378 -18.91 -1.17 -9.14
CA ARG A 378 -19.95 -1.73 -8.26
C ARG A 378 -20.61 -2.94 -8.93
N GLN A 379 -20.64 -4.07 -8.24
CA GLN A 379 -21.14 -5.33 -8.76
C GLN A 379 -22.02 -6.03 -7.73
N GLU A 380 -23.19 -6.50 -8.16
CA GLU A 380 -24.03 -7.36 -7.33
C GLU A 380 -23.35 -8.71 -7.06
N ILE A 381 -23.56 -9.28 -5.87
CA ILE A 381 -23.03 -10.55 -5.38
C ILE A 381 -24.23 -11.41 -5.00
N SER A 382 -24.29 -12.62 -5.56
CA SER A 382 -25.38 -13.59 -5.35
C SER A 382 -24.91 -14.83 -4.58
N HIS A 383 -25.86 -15.63 -4.09
CA HIS A 383 -25.55 -16.95 -3.51
C HIS A 383 -24.74 -17.81 -4.49
N GLY A 384 -23.60 -18.33 -4.04
CA GLY A 384 -22.62 -19.06 -4.86
C GLY A 384 -21.38 -18.23 -5.21
N ASP A 385 -21.52 -16.90 -5.27
CA ASP A 385 -20.40 -15.99 -5.52
C ASP A 385 -19.48 -15.88 -4.30
N SER A 386 -18.20 -15.56 -4.53
CA SER A 386 -17.25 -15.26 -3.45
C SER A 386 -16.26 -14.17 -3.82
N ILE A 387 -15.85 -13.40 -2.83
CA ILE A 387 -14.82 -12.36 -2.93
C ILE A 387 -13.65 -12.83 -2.07
N THR A 388 -12.47 -12.98 -2.66
CA THR A 388 -11.23 -13.30 -1.94
C THR A 388 -10.32 -12.08 -1.97
N ILE A 389 -9.81 -11.66 -0.81
CA ILE A 389 -9.05 -10.44 -0.61
C ILE A 389 -7.72 -10.82 0.05
N THR A 390 -6.63 -10.39 -0.57
CA THR A 390 -5.24 -10.63 -0.11
C THR A 390 -4.44 -9.35 -0.28
N THR A 391 -3.33 -9.18 0.44
CA THR A 391 -2.40 -8.09 0.12
C THR A 391 -1.76 -8.31 -1.25
N SER A 392 -1.74 -7.26 -2.07
CA SER A 392 -1.16 -7.28 -3.40
C SER A 392 0.37 -7.25 -3.36
N CYS A 393 1.00 -7.96 -4.30
CA CYS A 393 2.44 -7.85 -4.56
C CYS A 393 2.84 -6.56 -5.29
N PHE A 394 1.87 -5.76 -5.76
CA PHE A 394 2.11 -4.51 -6.49
C PHE A 394 1.60 -3.30 -5.68
N PRO A 395 2.42 -2.69 -4.80
CA PRO A 395 2.07 -1.44 -4.12
C PRO A 395 2.07 -0.24 -5.08
N VAL A 396 1.50 0.88 -4.65
CA VAL A 396 1.62 2.18 -5.33
C VAL A 396 2.80 2.96 -4.72
N PRO A 397 3.88 3.23 -5.47
CA PRO A 397 4.99 4.06 -5.01
C PRO A 397 4.59 5.54 -5.03
N SER A 398 4.15 6.06 -3.88
CA SER A 398 3.96 7.50 -3.67
C SER A 398 5.29 8.15 -3.31
N ILE A 399 5.65 9.24 -4.00
CA ILE A 399 6.84 10.02 -3.69
C ILE A 399 6.52 10.97 -2.53
N CYS A 400 7.45 11.07 -1.58
CA CYS A 400 7.36 11.99 -0.44
C CYS A 400 7.96 13.35 -0.76
N PHE A 401 7.41 14.40 -0.12
CA PHE A 401 8.02 15.73 -0.13
C PHE A 401 9.23 15.78 0.82
N ARG A 402 9.12 15.22 2.03
CA ARG A 402 10.25 15.09 2.98
C ARG A 402 10.57 13.63 3.24
N ASP A 403 9.65 12.93 3.91
CA ASP A 403 9.80 11.54 4.34
C ASP A 403 8.45 10.93 4.74
N PRO A 404 8.34 9.59 4.80
CA PRO A 404 7.08 8.91 5.13
C PRO A 404 6.37 9.35 6.41
N MET A 405 7.10 9.81 7.42
CA MET A 405 6.55 10.12 8.74
C MET A 405 6.08 11.57 8.82
N ASN A 406 6.92 12.51 8.42
CA ASN A 406 6.57 13.93 8.45
C ASN A 406 5.41 14.24 7.52
N ASP A 407 5.44 13.76 6.27
CA ASP A 407 4.36 13.97 5.30
C ASP A 407 3.00 13.49 5.86
N TRP A 408 2.95 12.32 6.52
CA TRP A 408 1.70 11.78 7.08
C TRP A 408 1.19 12.58 8.29
N PHE A 409 2.09 13.02 9.19
CA PHE A 409 1.68 13.84 10.33
C PHE A 409 1.29 15.28 9.94
N GLU A 410 1.91 15.84 8.91
CA GLU A 410 1.57 17.15 8.33
C GLU A 410 0.17 17.08 7.69
N SER A 411 -0.11 16.07 6.85
CA SER A 411 -1.47 15.77 6.37
C SER A 411 -2.47 15.59 7.52
N LEU A 412 -2.13 14.83 8.57
CA LEU A 412 -3.05 14.60 9.70
C LEU A 412 -3.36 15.87 10.49
N ALA A 413 -2.37 16.75 10.67
CA ALA A 413 -2.53 18.03 11.36
C ALA A 413 -3.38 19.02 10.55
N GLU A 414 -3.17 19.10 9.23
CA GLU A 414 -3.92 20.03 8.37
C GLU A 414 -5.33 19.53 8.04
N CYS A 415 -5.48 18.28 7.58
CA CYS A 415 -6.77 17.73 7.13
C CYS A 415 -7.82 17.66 8.25
N LEU A 416 -7.41 17.36 9.49
CA LEU A 416 -8.30 17.13 10.62
C LEU A 416 -8.17 18.17 11.75
N HIS A 417 -7.32 19.19 11.58
CA HIS A 417 -6.96 20.14 12.64
C HIS A 417 -6.64 19.43 13.96
N TRP A 418 -5.81 18.39 13.88
CA TRP A 418 -5.70 17.37 14.91
C TRP A 418 -5.29 17.97 16.27
N ASN A 419 -6.20 17.87 17.24
CA ASN A 419 -6.04 18.40 18.60
C ASN A 419 -5.84 19.94 18.68
N VAL A 420 -6.31 20.71 17.69
CA VAL A 420 -6.35 22.17 17.78
C VAL A 420 -7.38 22.60 18.83
N ARG A 421 -6.89 22.98 20.02
CA ARG A 421 -7.68 23.51 21.13
C ARG A 421 -7.21 24.91 21.50
N LYS A 422 -8.15 25.83 21.76
CA LYS A 422 -7.84 27.13 22.37
C LYS A 422 -7.10 26.88 23.70
N LYS A 423 -5.84 27.33 23.80
CA LYS A 423 -5.06 27.20 25.04
C LYS A 423 -5.83 27.82 26.20
N GLN A 424 -5.90 27.11 27.33
CA GLN A 424 -6.47 27.68 28.54
C GLN A 424 -5.63 28.89 28.96
N SER A 425 -6.27 29.97 29.38
CA SER A 425 -5.59 31.09 30.02
C SER A 425 -4.92 30.61 31.31
N HIS A 426 -3.76 31.18 31.62
CA HIS A 426 -3.17 30.97 32.94
C HIS A 426 -4.14 31.47 34.02
N LEU A 427 -4.19 30.75 35.15
CA LEU A 427 -4.84 31.25 36.34
C LEU A 427 -4.04 32.48 36.80
N SER A 428 -4.67 33.65 36.80
CA SER A 428 -4.18 34.79 37.55
C SER A 428 -4.30 34.44 39.03
N TYR A 429 -3.15 34.29 39.70
CA TYR A 429 -3.13 34.44 41.14
C TYR A 429 -3.42 35.91 41.43
N GLU A 430 -4.63 36.20 41.90
CA GLU A 430 -4.88 37.43 42.63
C GLU A 430 -4.13 37.27 43.96
N GLU A 431 -3.14 38.11 44.20
CA GLU A 431 -2.48 38.20 45.50
C GLU A 431 -3.49 38.83 46.47
N GLU A 432 -4.01 38.04 47.40
CA GLU A 432 -4.85 38.52 48.50
C GLU A 432 -3.97 39.27 49.52
N ASP A 433 -3.96 40.61 49.42
CA ASP A 433 -3.47 41.57 50.44
C ASP A 433 -4.54 41.86 51.52
#